data_AF-A0A1V6CKE5-F1
#
_entry.id   AF-A0A1V6CKE5-F1
#
_cell.length_a   1.000
_cell.length_b   1.000
_cell.length_c   1.000
_cell.angle_alpha   90.00
_cell.angle_beta   90.00
_cell.angle_gamma   90.00
#
_symmetry.space_group_name_H-M   'P 1'
#
loop_
_entity.id
_entity.type
_entity.pdbx_description
1 polymer ?
#
loop_
_entity_poly.entity_id
_entity_poly.type
_entity_poly.pdbx_seq_one_letter_code
_entity_poly.pdbx_strand_id
1 'polypeptide(L)'
;MVFPLSCWRRLNLIITRAKRRVEVFTSIKSTGIKLTPGSKRGVDALKTFLEYAEKGILANYGEITITKEPDSDFEIAVSKVLISHGYEAVPQVGVAVFLLISE
;
A
#
# COMPACT_ATOMS: atom_id res chain seq x y z
N MET A 1 2.83 27.20 -12.88
CA MET A 1 1.86 26.66 -11.91
C MET A 1 2.36 25.30 -11.45
N VAL A 2 3.15 25.26 -10.37
CA VAL A 2 3.71 24.02 -9.82
C VAL A 2 2.73 23.50 -8.77
N PHE A 3 1.95 22.48 -9.12
CA PHE A 3 1.16 21.74 -8.13
C PHE A 3 2.12 21.12 -7.11
N PRO A 4 1.93 21.32 -5.80
CA PRO A 4 2.76 20.68 -4.79
C PRO A 4 2.42 19.19 -4.81
N LEU A 5 3.23 18.40 -5.51
CA LEU A 5 3.20 16.95 -5.40
C LEU A 5 3.38 16.62 -3.92
N SER A 6 2.31 16.16 -3.29
CA SER A 6 2.26 15.89 -1.85
C SER A 6 3.40 14.93 -1.47
N CYS A 7 3.95 15.08 -0.26
CA CYS A 7 5.10 14.31 0.22
C CYS A 7 4.93 12.78 0.00
N TRP A 8 3.69 12.29 0.09
CA TRP A 8 3.25 10.94 -0.25
C TRP A 8 3.69 10.48 -1.64
N ARG A 9 3.51 11.31 -2.68
CA ARG A 9 3.78 10.91 -4.07
C ARG A 9 5.28 10.83 -4.37
N ARG A 10 6.10 11.63 -3.67
CA ARG A 10 7.57 11.52 -3.71
C ARG A 10 8.07 10.26 -3.02
N LEU A 11 7.48 9.93 -1.88
CA LEU A 11 7.79 8.70 -1.14
C LEU A 11 7.52 7.46 -2.01
N ASN A 12 6.34 7.39 -2.64
CA ASN A 12 6.00 6.26 -3.52
C ASN A 12 6.99 6.10 -4.67
N LEU A 13 7.39 7.19 -5.33
CA LEU A 13 8.35 7.15 -6.43
C LEU A 13 9.72 6.63 -6.00
N ILE A 14 10.22 7.05 -4.84
CA ILE A 14 11.53 6.60 -4.33
C ILE A 14 11.48 5.11 -3.97
N ILE A 15 10.39 4.66 -3.33
CA ILE A 15 10.23 3.26 -2.93
C ILE A 15 10.10 2.34 -4.15
N THR A 16 9.31 2.74 -5.15
CA THR A 16 8.98 1.88 -6.31
C THR A 16 10.04 1.85 -7.39
N ARG A 17 11.01 2.78 -7.40
CA ARG A 17 12.09 2.80 -8.40
C ARG A 17 13.29 1.92 -8.06
N ALA A 18 13.46 1.53 -6.80
CA ALA A 18 14.56 0.67 -6.42
C ALA A 18 14.31 -0.78 -6.89
N LYS A 19 15.25 -1.34 -7.64
CA LYS A 19 15.09 -2.69 -8.25
C LYS A 19 15.73 -3.83 -7.47
N ARG A 20 16.64 -3.53 -6.53
CA ARG A 20 17.45 -4.56 -5.84
C ARG A 20 17.56 -4.32 -4.35
N ARG A 21 17.90 -3.10 -3.94
CA ARG A 21 18.08 -2.73 -2.53
C ARG A 21 17.74 -1.26 -2.34
N VAL A 22 17.16 -0.94 -1.19
CA VAL A 22 16.96 0.43 -0.70
C VAL A 22 17.79 0.59 0.57
N GLU A 23 18.66 1.59 0.59
CA GLU A 23 19.33 2.05 1.81
C GLU A 23 18.79 3.44 2.14
N VAL A 24 18.28 3.62 3.36
CA VAL A 24 17.64 4.87 3.80
C VAL A 24 18.57 5.58 4.77
N PHE A 25 19.02 6.78 4.40
CA PHE A 25 19.78 7.68 5.27
C PHE A 25 18.89 8.83 5.71
N THR A 26 18.66 8.95 7.01
CA THR A 26 17.78 9.97 7.60
C THR A 26 18.30 10.41 8.97
N SER A 27 18.14 11.69 9.30
CA SER A 27 18.39 12.23 10.63
C SER A 27 17.17 12.09 11.57
N ILE A 28 16.01 11.69 11.03
CA ILE A 28 14.75 11.54 11.74
C ILE A 28 14.47 10.05 11.92
N LYS A 29 14.17 9.65 13.16
CA LYS A 29 13.69 8.30 13.50
C LYS A 29 12.17 8.23 13.43
N SER A 30 11.64 7.03 13.24
CA SER A 30 10.20 6.76 13.28
C SER A 30 9.51 7.33 14.53
N THR A 31 10.12 7.14 15.70
CA THR A 31 9.64 7.60 17.01
C THR A 31 9.59 9.13 17.16
N GLY A 32 10.32 9.86 16.31
CA GLY A 32 10.29 11.31 16.25
C GLY A 32 9.04 11.87 15.56
N ILE A 33 8.28 11.05 14.84
CA ILE A 33 7.09 11.46 14.10
C ILE A 33 5.84 11.20 14.95
N LYS A 34 5.22 12.28 15.43
CA LYS A 34 3.93 12.22 16.16
C LYS A 34 2.78 12.39 15.19
N LEU A 35 1.93 11.37 15.10
CA LEU A 35 0.69 11.44 14.34
C LEU A 35 -0.40 12.08 15.20
N THR A 36 -1.15 12.98 14.59
CA THR A 36 -2.33 13.66 15.14
C THR A 36 -3.53 13.41 14.22
N PRO A 37 -4.78 13.59 14.68
CA PRO A 37 -5.97 13.37 13.85
C PRO A 37 -6.00 14.19 12.54
N GLY A 38 -5.30 15.33 12.48
CA GLY A 38 -5.15 16.16 11.28
C GLY A 38 -3.90 15.89 10.45
N SER A 39 -3.12 14.85 10.78
CA SER A 39 -1.88 14.54 10.07
C SER A 39 -2.15 14.16 8.63
N LYS A 40 -1.39 14.78 7.70
CA LYS A 40 -1.50 14.47 6.28
C LYS A 40 -1.07 13.02 6.04
N ARG A 41 -1.76 12.32 5.13
CA ARG A 41 -1.45 10.94 4.72
C ARG A 41 0.03 10.69 4.41
N GLY A 42 0.74 11.67 3.86
CA GLY A 42 2.19 11.55 3.59
C GLY A 42 3.08 11.46 4.85
N VAL A 43 2.65 12.05 5.96
CA VAL A 43 3.38 12.00 7.24
C VAL A 43 3.19 10.63 7.89
N ASP A 44 1.96 10.12 7.85
CA ASP A 44 1.64 8.75 8.27
C ASP A 44 2.44 7.71 7.50
N ALA A 45 2.45 7.82 6.16
CA ALA A 45 3.25 6.96 5.29
C ALA A 45 4.74 7.00 5.59
N LEU A 46 5.29 8.19 5.82
CA LEU A 46 6.71 8.36 6.12
C LEU A 46 7.05 7.70 7.45
N LYS A 47 6.19 7.85 8.47
CA LYS A 47 6.38 7.19 9.77
C LYS A 47 6.40 5.67 9.59
N THR A 48 5.38 5.11 8.95
CA THR A 48 5.26 3.66 8.72
C THR A 48 6.44 3.12 7.89
N PHE A 49 6.89 3.86 6.88
CA PHE A 49 8.06 3.49 6.09
C PHE A 49 9.34 3.45 6.93
N LEU A 50 9.57 4.45 7.79
CA LEU A 50 10.73 4.47 8.68
C LEU A 50 10.67 3.38 9.75
N GLU A 51 9.48 3.09 10.30
CA GLU A 51 9.30 1.97 11.23
C GLU A 51 9.66 0.63 10.57
N TYR A 52 9.23 0.43 9.32
CA TYR A 52 9.58 -0.74 8.54
C TYR A 52 11.09 -0.80 8.24
N ALA A 53 11.70 0.31 7.81
CA ALA A 53 13.13 0.36 7.52
C ALA A 53 14.00 0.08 8.77
N GLU A 54 13.54 0.46 9.96
CA GLU A 54 14.25 0.24 11.23
C GLU A 54 14.05 -1.18 11.78
N LYS A 55 12.83 -1.72 11.74
CA LYS A 55 12.47 -2.98 12.43
C LYS A 55 12.27 -4.17 11.52
N GLY A 56 12.11 -3.95 10.21
CA GLY A 56 11.75 -4.97 9.23
C GLY A 56 10.31 -5.50 9.35
N ILE A 57 9.49 -4.95 10.25
CA ILE A 57 8.14 -5.43 10.55
C ILE A 57 7.12 -4.37 10.12
N LEU A 58 6.18 -4.74 9.25
CA LEU A 58 4.98 -3.98 8.96
C LEU A 58 3.89 -4.40 9.96
N ALA A 59 3.61 -3.54 10.95
CA ALA A 59 2.67 -3.86 12.02
C ALA A 59 1.19 -3.86 11.58
N ASN A 60 0.88 -3.20 10.46
CA ASN A 60 -0.47 -3.14 9.90
C ASN A 60 -0.40 -3.45 8.39
N TYR A 61 -0.50 -4.73 8.05
CA TYR A 61 -1.12 -5.09 6.77
C TYR A 61 -2.57 -4.65 6.95
N GLY A 62 -3.02 -3.62 6.22
CA GLY A 62 -4.40 -3.14 6.34
C GLY A 62 -5.35 -4.33 6.32
N GLU A 63 -6.39 -4.30 7.16
CA GLU A 63 -7.36 -5.39 7.24
C GLU A 63 -7.81 -5.75 5.83
N ILE A 64 -7.46 -6.96 5.38
CA ILE A 64 -8.06 -7.56 4.20
C ILE A 64 -9.51 -7.77 4.61
N THR A 65 -10.35 -6.81 4.25
CA THR A 65 -11.79 -6.93 4.45
C THR A 65 -12.25 -7.97 3.43
N ILE A 66 -12.23 -9.25 3.83
CA ILE A 66 -12.63 -10.42 3.03
C ILE A 66 -14.11 -10.34 2.58
N THR A 67 -14.85 -9.31 2.99
CA THR A 67 -16.32 -9.24 2.94
C THR A 67 -16.87 -8.23 1.94
N LYS A 68 -16.25 -8.04 0.78
CA LYS A 68 -16.86 -7.20 -0.26
C LYS A 68 -17.02 -7.93 -1.58
N GLU A 69 -18.26 -8.00 -2.04
CA GLU A 69 -18.64 -8.50 -3.35
C GLU A 69 -17.91 -7.75 -4.48
N PRO A 70 -17.70 -8.37 -5.65
CA PRO A 70 -17.10 -7.72 -6.82
C PRO A 70 -17.84 -6.42 -7.17
N ASP A 71 -17.12 -5.31 -7.35
CA ASP A 71 -17.72 -3.99 -7.64
C ASP A 71 -17.76 -3.69 -9.16
N SER A 72 -17.33 -4.64 -10.00
CA SER A 72 -17.23 -4.47 -11.45
C SER A 72 -17.45 -5.76 -12.23
N ASP A 73 -18.08 -5.65 -13.40
CA ASP A 73 -18.21 -6.75 -14.37
C ASP A 73 -16.85 -7.35 -14.77
N PHE A 74 -15.80 -6.54 -14.76
CA PHE A 74 -14.43 -7.00 -15.00
C PHE A 74 -13.97 -7.97 -13.90
N GLU A 75 -14.18 -7.64 -12.63
CA GLU A 75 -13.82 -8.52 -11.51
C GLU A 75 -14.59 -9.83 -11.57
N ILE A 76 -15.89 -9.78 -11.90
CA ILE A 76 -16.72 -10.98 -12.07
C ILE A 76 -16.17 -11.88 -13.18
N ALA A 77 -15.77 -11.29 -14.31
CA ALA A 77 -15.22 -12.04 -15.43
C ALA A 77 -13.88 -12.70 -15.07
N VAL A 78 -12.97 -11.97 -14.41
CA VAL A 78 -11.67 -12.51 -14.00
C VAL A 78 -11.83 -13.58 -12.92
N SER A 79 -12.69 -13.36 -11.92
CA SER A 79 -12.97 -14.35 -10.87
C SER A 79 -13.51 -15.65 -11.44
N LYS A 80 -14.40 -15.61 -12.43
CA LYS A 80 -14.90 -16.83 -13.10
C LYS A 80 -13.80 -17.63 -13.78
N VAL A 81 -12.84 -16.95 -14.42
CA VAL A 81 -11.70 -17.60 -15.07
C VAL A 81 -10.75 -18.20 -14.03
N LEU A 82 -10.48 -17.50 -12.93
CA LEU A 82 -9.60 -18.02 -11.88
C LEU A 82 -10.20 -19.23 -11.16
N ILE A 83 -11.50 -19.17 -10.84
CA ILE A 83 -12.23 -20.30 -10.25
C ILE A 83 -12.24 -21.50 -11.20
N SER A 84 -12.39 -21.29 -12.52
CA SER A 84 -12.37 -22.39 -13.48
C SER A 84 -11.00 -23.06 -13.62
N HIS A 85 -9.92 -22.38 -13.22
CA HIS A 85 -8.57 -22.93 -13.15
C HIS A 85 -8.21 -23.48 -11.76
N GLY A 86 -9.16 -23.48 -10.80
CA GLY A 86 -8.99 -24.07 -9.47
C GLY A 86 -8.42 -23.13 -8.41
N TYR A 87 -8.39 -21.81 -8.67
CA TYR A 87 -7.92 -20.80 -7.72
C TYR A 87 -9.06 -20.20 -6.89
N GLU A 88 -8.76 -19.75 -5.67
CA GLU A 88 -9.71 -19.05 -4.81
C GLU A 88 -9.71 -17.54 -5.12
N ALA A 89 -10.77 -17.06 -5.77
CA ALA A 89 -10.87 -15.64 -6.12
C ALA A 89 -11.38 -14.82 -4.92
N VAL A 90 -10.47 -14.11 -4.24
CA VAL A 90 -10.83 -13.13 -3.21
C VAL A 90 -11.02 -11.76 -3.87
N PRO A 91 -12.25 -11.21 -3.90
CA PRO A 91 -12.52 -9.89 -4.48
C PRO A 91 -11.90 -8.77 -3.62
N GLN A 92 -11.67 -7.62 -4.27
CA GLN A 92 -11.25 -6.37 -3.60
C GLN A 92 -9.94 -6.40 -2.80
N VAL A 93 -8.99 -7.27 -3.14
CA VAL A 93 -7.65 -7.24 -2.52
C VAL A 93 -6.76 -6.21 -3.21
N GLY A 94 -6.65 -4.98 -2.68
CA GLY A 94 -5.76 -3.97 -3.26
C GLY A 94 -5.75 -2.61 -2.57
N VAL A 95 -4.67 -1.85 -2.76
CA VAL A 95 -4.54 -0.47 -2.24
C VAL A 95 -4.86 0.53 -3.37
N ALA A 96 -6.16 0.76 -3.59
CA ALA A 96 -6.79 1.65 -4.59
C ALA A 96 -6.58 1.28 -6.08
N VAL A 97 -7.62 1.52 -6.91
CA VAL A 97 -7.80 1.36 -8.39
C VAL A 97 -7.32 0.03 -9.02
N PHE A 98 -6.46 -0.73 -8.36
CA PHE A 98 -5.94 -2.00 -8.79
C PHE A 98 -6.23 -3.02 -7.69
N LEU A 99 -7.08 -3.97 -8.04
CA LEU A 99 -7.45 -5.09 -7.19
C LEU A 99 -6.72 -6.31 -7.75
N LEU A 100 -5.85 -6.90 -6.92
CA LEU A 100 -5.22 -8.17 -7.18
C LEU A 100 -6.18 -9.27 -6.77
N ILE A 101 -6.13 -10.40 -7.47
CA ILE A 101 -6.82 -11.62 -7.04
C ILE A 101 -5.69 -12.55 -6.61
N SER A 102 -5.75 -13.05 -5.37
CA SER A 102 -4.73 -13.94 -4.80
C SER A 102 -4.87 -15.37 -5.33
N GLU A 103 -3.74 -16.08 -5.36
CA GLU A 103 -3.66 -17.55 -5.57
C GLU A 103 -4.19 -18.34 -4.38
#